data_AF-A0A919ARL4-F1
#
_entry.id   AF-A0A919ARL4-F1
#
_cell.length_a   1.000
_cell.length_b   1.000
_cell.length_c   1.000
_cell.angle_alpha   90.00
_cell.angle_beta   90.00
_cell.angle_gamma   90.00
#
_symmetry.space_group_name_H-M   'P 1'
#
loop_
_entity.id
_entity.type
_entity.pdbx_description
1 polymer ?
#
loop_
_entity_poly.entity_id
_entity_poly.type
_entity_poly.pdbx_seq_one_letter_code
_entity_poly.pdbx_strand_id
1 'polypeptide(L)'
;MPGEGTGKRAAPLGNTGLGGFGGRDGGNSRGVTTTTTSQAELFQFLEDRFACAQACTECARASALRASLVDPDGSENQEQVRRKGIMCAEVCDATCRVLSEQTQADEAAIRAQVEWCRQVCLETAQVFDRQPGAEESAAACRDCARACGDFLATLR
;
A
#
# COMPACT_ATOMS: atom_id res chain seq x y z
N MET A 1 24.91 15.70 54.98
CA MET A 1 25.50 17.00 55.38
C MET A 1 26.79 17.18 54.60
N PRO A 2 27.11 18.34 54.02
CA PRO A 2 26.31 19.53 53.69
C PRO A 2 26.37 19.80 52.14
N GLY A 3 25.72 20.80 51.55
CA GLY A 3 25.21 22.01 52.16
C GLY A 3 24.20 22.78 51.32
N GLU A 4 23.41 23.52 52.08
CA GLU A 4 22.60 24.67 51.72
C GLU A 4 23.37 25.73 50.95
N GLY A 5 22.65 26.43 50.07
CA GLY A 5 23.03 27.71 49.52
C GLY A 5 21.77 28.50 49.23
N THR A 6 21.26 29.15 50.28
CA THR A 6 20.10 30.05 50.27
C THR A 6 20.38 31.32 49.48
N GLY A 7 19.29 31.93 49.00
CA GLY A 7 19.29 32.93 47.94
C GLY A 7 19.67 34.35 48.33
N LYS A 8 19.53 35.25 47.35
CA LYS A 8 19.31 36.67 47.56
C LYS A 8 18.70 37.30 46.30
N ARG A 9 17.49 37.84 46.46
CA ARG A 9 16.83 38.77 45.52
C ARG A 9 17.51 40.13 45.66
N ALA A 10 17.70 40.82 44.52
CA ALA A 10 17.50 42.26 44.40
C ALA A 10 17.50 42.65 42.91
N ALA A 11 16.33 43.06 42.42
CA ALA A 11 16.18 44.08 41.37
C ALA A 11 16.45 45.47 42.02
N PRO A 12 16.48 46.64 41.34
CA PRO A 12 15.73 46.93 40.10
C PRO A 12 16.30 48.03 39.16
N LEU A 13 15.49 48.37 38.13
CA LEU A 13 15.48 49.59 37.28
C LEU A 13 16.70 49.77 36.37
N GLY A 14 16.60 50.02 35.07
CA GLY A 14 15.50 50.35 34.16
C GLY A 14 16.16 51.06 32.97
N ASN A 15 15.79 50.75 31.73
CA ASN A 15 15.96 51.72 30.65
C ASN A 15 14.99 51.43 29.51
N THR A 16 14.10 52.38 29.29
CA THR A 16 13.24 52.54 28.11
C THR A 16 14.07 52.92 26.89
N GLY A 17 13.88 52.21 25.78
CA GLY A 17 14.42 52.58 24.47
C GLY A 17 13.49 52.07 23.37
N LEU A 18 12.61 52.96 22.91
CA LEU A 18 11.75 52.79 21.73
C LEU A 18 12.57 52.95 20.45
N GLY A 19 12.20 52.17 19.42
CA GLY A 19 12.32 52.57 18.01
C GLY A 19 13.18 51.66 17.15
N GLY A 20 12.64 51.22 16.02
CA GLY A 20 13.46 50.77 14.89
C GLY A 20 12.93 49.62 14.05
N PHE A 21 11.92 49.90 13.23
CA PHE A 21 11.69 49.41 11.86
C PHE A 21 12.39 48.12 11.35
N GLY A 22 11.54 47.22 10.84
CA GLY A 22 11.66 46.73 9.46
C GLY A 22 12.62 45.57 9.21
N GLY A 23 12.07 44.35 9.22
CA GLY A 23 12.73 43.16 8.68
C GLY A 23 11.70 42.08 8.40
N ARG A 24 11.06 42.14 7.22
CA ARG A 24 10.35 40.99 6.66
C ARG A 24 11.42 39.98 6.24
N ASP A 25 11.75 39.04 7.11
CA ASP A 25 12.51 37.85 6.70
C ASP A 25 11.55 36.83 6.11
N GLY A 26 11.08 37.15 4.90
CA GLY A 26 10.60 36.16 3.95
C GLY A 26 11.78 35.30 3.53
N GLY A 27 11.98 34.18 4.23
CA GLY A 27 13.14 33.34 4.01
C GLY A 27 12.95 31.91 4.50
N ASN A 28 11.91 31.21 4.02
CA ASN A 28 11.94 29.76 4.10
C ASN A 28 11.30 29.11 2.87
N SER A 29 12.10 28.81 1.84
CA SER A 29 11.62 28.04 0.67
C SER A 29 12.76 27.33 -0.08
N ARG A 30 13.58 26.54 0.62
CA ARG A 30 14.43 25.52 -0.03
C ARG A 30 14.47 24.17 0.70
N GLY A 31 14.17 24.12 2.00
CA GLY A 31 14.08 22.86 2.76
C GLY A 31 12.66 22.28 2.89
N VAL A 32 11.63 23.14 2.86
CA VAL A 32 10.23 22.72 2.96
C VAL A 32 9.81 21.91 1.74
N THR A 33 10.10 22.40 0.53
CA THR A 33 9.66 21.76 -0.71
C THR A 33 10.18 20.33 -0.87
N THR A 34 11.47 20.09 -0.59
CA THR A 34 12.10 18.76 -0.72
C THR A 34 11.55 17.76 0.30
N THR A 35 11.32 18.22 1.53
CA THR A 35 10.74 17.38 2.59
C THR A 35 9.29 17.04 2.27
N THR A 36 8.50 18.00 1.78
CA THR A 36 7.10 17.79 1.40
C THR A 36 6.97 16.84 0.20
N THR A 37 7.83 16.93 -0.80
CA THR A 37 7.84 15.97 -1.93
C THR A 37 8.19 14.56 -1.46
N SER A 38 9.22 14.40 -0.61
CA SER A 38 9.59 13.08 -0.07
C SER A 38 8.49 12.46 0.80
N GLN A 39 7.72 13.30 1.50
CA GLN A 39 6.60 12.85 2.32
C GLN A 39 5.39 12.45 1.46
N ALA A 40 5.08 13.21 0.41
CA ALA A 40 4.01 12.88 -0.54
C ALA A 40 4.31 11.56 -1.28
N GLU A 41 5.56 11.34 -1.71
CA GLU A 41 6.00 10.08 -2.33
C GLU A 41 5.86 8.89 -1.37
N LEU A 42 6.20 9.08 -0.09
CA LEU A 42 6.03 8.03 0.93
C LEU A 42 4.56 7.71 1.19
N PHE A 43 3.70 8.72 1.27
CA PHE A 43 2.26 8.49 1.45
C PHE A 43 1.66 7.76 0.26
N GLN A 44 1.99 8.16 -0.96
CA GLN A 44 1.54 7.46 -2.16
C GLN A 44 1.99 6.00 -2.15
N PHE A 45 3.26 5.73 -1.84
CA PHE A 45 3.75 4.35 -1.72
C PHE A 45 2.96 3.52 -0.69
N LEU A 46 2.63 4.10 0.47
CA LEU A 46 1.87 3.41 1.52
C LEU A 46 0.40 3.20 1.11
N GLU A 47 -0.22 4.19 0.47
CA GLU A 47 -1.59 4.10 -0.04
C GLU A 47 -1.71 3.03 -1.13
N ASP A 48 -0.79 3.03 -2.11
CA ASP A 48 -0.78 2.05 -3.20
C ASP A 48 -0.46 0.64 -2.69
N ARG A 49 0.44 0.51 -1.70
CA ARG A 49 0.70 -0.76 -1.01
C ARG A 49 -0.54 -1.30 -0.31
N PHE A 50 -1.26 -0.45 0.44
CA PHE A 50 -2.48 -0.85 1.13
C PHE A 50 -3.60 -1.21 0.15
N ALA A 51 -3.81 -0.39 -0.89
CA ALA A 51 -4.79 -0.64 -1.94
C ALA A 51 -4.52 -1.98 -2.64
N CYS A 52 -3.26 -2.29 -2.96
CA CYS A 52 -2.87 -3.57 -3.54
C CYS A 52 -3.14 -4.75 -2.59
N ALA A 53 -2.81 -4.63 -1.30
CA ALA A 53 -3.08 -5.68 -0.32
C ALA A 53 -4.58 -5.94 -0.13
N GLN A 54 -5.40 -4.88 -0.09
CA GLN A 54 -6.86 -4.98 -0.01
C GLN A 54 -7.43 -5.68 -1.25
N ALA A 55 -7.04 -5.23 -2.45
CA ALA A 55 -7.52 -5.82 -3.70
C ALA A 55 -7.12 -7.30 -3.82
N CYS A 56 -5.91 -7.66 -3.38
CA CYS A 56 -5.47 -9.06 -3.28
C CYS A 56 -6.37 -9.87 -2.34
N THR A 57 -6.73 -9.34 -1.17
CA THR A 57 -7.62 -10.02 -0.22
C THR A 57 -9.00 -10.28 -0.81
N GLU A 58 -9.58 -9.27 -1.46
CA GLU A 58 -10.89 -9.37 -2.10
C GLU A 58 -10.89 -10.36 -3.26
N CYS A 59 -9.86 -10.29 -4.11
CA CYS A 59 -9.67 -11.21 -5.23
C CYS A 59 -9.46 -12.65 -4.78
N ALA A 60 -8.66 -12.87 -3.72
CA ALA A 60 -8.44 -14.19 -3.17
C ALA A 60 -9.76 -14.84 -2.72
N ARG A 61 -10.56 -14.09 -1.96
CA ARG A 61 -11.87 -14.53 -1.50
C ARG A 61 -12.82 -14.83 -2.66
N ALA A 62 -12.91 -13.93 -3.65
CA ALA A 62 -13.79 -14.09 -4.80
C ALA A 62 -13.39 -15.32 -5.65
N SER A 63 -12.10 -15.55 -5.83
CA SER A 63 -11.56 -16.68 -6.60
C SER A 63 -11.76 -18.01 -5.88
N ALA A 64 -11.54 -18.06 -4.57
CA ALA A 64 -11.78 -19.24 -3.74
C ALA A 64 -13.27 -19.62 -3.72
N LEU A 65 -14.16 -18.63 -3.53
CA LEU A 65 -15.60 -18.84 -3.61
C LEU A 65 -15.99 -19.40 -4.98
N ARG A 66 -15.43 -18.84 -6.06
CA ARG A 66 -15.71 -19.31 -7.41
C ARG A 66 -15.27 -20.74 -7.62
N ALA A 67 -14.05 -21.09 -7.22
CA ALA A 67 -13.56 -22.46 -7.31
C ALA A 67 -14.42 -23.46 -6.51
N SER A 68 -14.99 -23.03 -5.36
CA SER A 68 -15.85 -23.88 -4.53
C SER A 68 -17.23 -24.18 -5.13
N LEU A 69 -17.70 -23.35 -6.06
CA LEU A 69 -19.00 -23.50 -6.71
C LEU A 69 -18.92 -24.36 -7.99
N VAL A 70 -17.72 -24.71 -8.43
CA VAL A 70 -17.50 -25.53 -9.61
C VAL A 70 -17.56 -27.01 -9.25
N ASP A 71 -18.29 -27.78 -10.05
CA ASP A 71 -18.42 -29.24 -9.90
C ASP A 71 -17.06 -29.93 -10.08
N PRO A 72 -16.57 -30.71 -9.08
CA PRO A 72 -15.32 -31.45 -9.19
C PRO A 72 -15.32 -32.51 -10.28
N ASP A 73 -16.48 -33.06 -10.65
CA ASP A 73 -16.64 -34.05 -11.73
C ASP A 73 -17.14 -33.41 -13.04
N GLY A 74 -17.01 -32.07 -13.13
CA GLY A 74 -17.45 -31.26 -14.25
C GLY A 74 -16.65 -31.46 -15.54
N SER A 75 -17.06 -30.75 -16.59
CA SER A 75 -16.30 -30.73 -17.87
C SER A 75 -14.87 -30.21 -17.70
N GLU A 76 -13.98 -30.49 -18.66
CA GLU A 76 -12.60 -29.97 -18.68
C GLU A 76 -12.53 -28.44 -18.51
N ASN A 77 -13.48 -27.71 -19.10
CA ASN A 77 -13.58 -26.25 -18.93
C ASN A 77 -13.89 -25.85 -17.48
N GLN A 78 -14.74 -26.61 -16.79
CA GLN A 78 -15.04 -26.38 -15.38
C GLN A 78 -13.82 -26.72 -14.52
N GLU A 79 -13.15 -27.83 -14.79
CA GLU A 79 -11.90 -28.17 -14.11
C GLU A 79 -10.84 -27.06 -14.28
N GLN A 80 -10.69 -26.51 -15.48
CA GLN A 80 -9.78 -25.38 -15.73
C GLN A 80 -10.12 -24.16 -14.87
N VAL A 81 -11.41 -23.81 -14.78
CA VAL A 81 -11.91 -22.69 -13.95
C VAL A 81 -11.59 -22.91 -12.49
N ARG A 82 -11.84 -24.13 -11.99
CA ARG A 82 -11.55 -24.49 -10.60
C ARG A 82 -10.06 -24.39 -10.30
N ARG A 83 -9.20 -24.96 -11.16
CA ARG A 83 -7.74 -24.93 -11.00
C ARG A 83 -7.20 -23.49 -11.02
N LYS A 84 -7.66 -22.66 -11.97
CA LYS A 84 -7.26 -21.25 -12.05
C LYS A 84 -7.76 -20.43 -10.87
N GLY A 85 -8.99 -20.67 -10.41
CA GLY A 85 -9.53 -20.01 -9.23
C GLY A 85 -8.75 -20.32 -7.95
N ILE A 86 -8.35 -21.59 -7.74
CA ILE A 86 -7.50 -21.98 -6.60
C ILE A 86 -6.13 -21.30 -6.69
N MET A 87 -5.47 -21.38 -7.85
CA MET A 87 -4.16 -20.74 -8.07
C MET A 87 -4.21 -19.23 -7.83
N CYS A 88 -5.25 -18.55 -8.33
CA CYS A 88 -5.43 -17.12 -8.12
C CYS A 88 -5.68 -16.79 -6.65
N ALA A 89 -6.45 -17.62 -5.94
CA ALA A 89 -6.67 -17.43 -4.52
C ALA A 89 -5.37 -17.51 -3.71
N GLU A 90 -4.55 -18.53 -3.98
CA GLU A 90 -3.29 -18.75 -3.28
C GLU A 90 -2.27 -17.63 -3.55
N VAL A 91 -2.11 -17.22 -4.81
CA VAL A 91 -1.14 -16.16 -5.13
C VAL A 91 -1.56 -14.81 -4.56
N CYS A 92 -2.87 -14.49 -4.58
CA CYS A 92 -3.38 -13.25 -4.01
C CYS A 92 -3.25 -13.25 -2.48
N ASP A 93 -3.53 -14.36 -1.80
CA ASP A 93 -3.32 -14.48 -0.35
C ASP A 93 -1.85 -14.30 0.03
N ALA A 94 -0.95 -15.01 -0.65
CA ALA A 94 0.49 -14.89 -0.43
C ALA A 94 0.99 -13.45 -0.66
N THR A 95 0.51 -12.80 -1.72
CA THR A 95 0.87 -11.42 -2.05
C THR A 95 0.35 -10.44 -0.99
N CYS A 96 -0.90 -10.57 -0.56
CA CYS A 96 -1.46 -9.74 0.51
C CYS A 96 -0.62 -9.84 1.79
N ARG A 97 -0.18 -11.05 2.17
CA ARG A 97 0.66 -11.27 3.34
C ARG A 97 2.03 -10.63 3.21
N VAL A 98 2.69 -10.77 2.05
CA VAL A 98 3.96 -10.07 1.77
C VAL A 98 3.79 -8.55 1.92
N LEU A 99 2.72 -7.99 1.34
CA LEU A 99 2.45 -6.56 1.40
C LEU A 99 2.00 -6.08 2.78
N SER A 100 1.38 -6.92 3.61
CA SER A 100 0.87 -6.50 4.92
C SER A 100 1.85 -6.72 6.07
N GLU A 101 2.61 -7.82 6.04
CA GLU A 101 3.39 -8.29 7.18
C GLU A 101 4.90 -8.00 7.03
N GLN A 102 5.42 -7.93 5.81
CA GLN A 102 6.87 -7.90 5.59
C GLN A 102 7.40 -6.49 5.25
N THR A 103 7.56 -5.65 6.27
CA THR A 103 8.12 -4.28 6.11
C THR A 103 9.60 -4.26 5.67
N GLN A 104 10.33 -5.37 5.79
CA GLN A 104 11.75 -5.50 5.40
C GLN A 104 11.98 -6.41 4.17
N ALA A 105 10.93 -6.82 3.45
CA ALA A 105 11.12 -7.65 2.26
C ALA A 105 11.91 -6.88 1.19
N ASP A 106 12.80 -7.59 0.51
CA ASP A 106 13.57 -7.08 -0.62
C ASP A 106 12.63 -6.58 -1.72
N GLU A 107 12.84 -5.36 -2.19
CA GLU A 107 12.01 -4.71 -3.20
C GLU A 107 11.99 -5.50 -4.51
N ALA A 108 13.10 -6.15 -4.88
CA ALA A 108 13.15 -7.02 -6.05
C ALA A 108 12.25 -8.26 -5.89
N ALA A 109 12.19 -8.83 -4.68
CA ALA A 109 11.30 -9.95 -4.36
C ALA A 109 9.82 -9.51 -4.34
N ILE A 110 9.51 -8.34 -3.78
CA ILE A 110 8.16 -7.76 -3.84
C ILE A 110 7.74 -7.53 -5.29
N ARG A 111 8.60 -6.93 -6.10
CA ARG A 111 8.34 -6.69 -7.53
C ARG A 111 8.01 -7.99 -8.24
N ALA A 112 8.86 -9.01 -8.11
CA ALA A 112 8.64 -10.32 -8.73
C ALA A 112 7.31 -10.97 -8.28
N GLN A 113 7.00 -10.92 -6.97
CA GLN A 113 5.76 -11.46 -6.42
C GLN A 113 4.51 -10.74 -6.98
N VAL A 114 4.53 -9.41 -7.02
CA VAL A 114 3.39 -8.61 -7.48
C VAL A 114 3.21 -8.70 -9.00
N GLU A 115 4.29 -8.76 -9.77
CA GLU A 115 4.26 -9.03 -11.22
C GLU A 115 3.61 -10.38 -11.51
N TRP A 116 4.00 -11.41 -10.78
CA TRP A 116 3.42 -12.74 -10.88
C TRP A 116 1.92 -12.73 -10.51
N CYS A 117 1.57 -12.12 -9.37
CA CYS A 117 0.18 -11.97 -8.93
C CYS A 117 -0.68 -11.29 -10.02
N ARG A 118 -0.18 -10.20 -10.60
CA ARG A 118 -0.86 -9.47 -11.68
C ARG A 118 -1.12 -10.35 -12.90
N GLN A 119 -0.12 -11.12 -13.34
CA GLN A 119 -0.27 -12.02 -14.48
C GLN A 119 -1.34 -13.09 -14.22
N VAL A 120 -1.27 -13.76 -13.06
CA VAL A 120 -2.25 -14.79 -12.68
C VAL A 120 -3.66 -14.22 -12.59
N CYS A 121 -3.84 -13.01 -12.05
CA CYS A 121 -5.13 -12.33 -12.00
C CYS A 121 -5.71 -12.10 -13.41
N LEU A 122 -4.90 -11.60 -14.34
CA LEU A 122 -5.35 -11.35 -15.72
C LEU A 122 -5.73 -12.63 -16.45
N GLU A 123 -4.94 -13.69 -16.30
CA GLU A 123 -5.26 -15.01 -16.87
C GLU A 123 -6.54 -15.60 -16.28
N THR A 124 -6.72 -15.48 -14.97
CA THR A 124 -7.89 -16.01 -14.27
C THR A 124 -9.15 -15.25 -14.65
N ALA A 125 -9.08 -13.91 -14.80
CA ALA A 125 -10.20 -13.10 -15.29
C ALA A 125 -10.69 -13.59 -16.66
N GLN A 126 -9.77 -13.88 -17.60
CA GLN A 126 -10.13 -14.37 -18.94
C GLN A 126 -10.81 -15.75 -18.90
N VAL A 127 -10.47 -16.59 -17.93
CA VAL A 127 -11.10 -17.90 -17.73
C VAL A 127 -12.50 -17.73 -17.12
N PHE A 128 -12.65 -16.82 -16.14
CA PHE A 128 -13.94 -16.51 -15.53
C PHE A 128 -14.90 -15.82 -16.50
N ASP A 129 -14.43 -14.97 -17.41
CA ASP A 129 -15.27 -14.31 -18.43
C ASP A 129 -15.99 -15.31 -19.36
N ARG A 130 -15.51 -16.55 -19.44
CA ARG A 130 -16.13 -17.62 -20.25
C ARG A 130 -17.16 -18.44 -19.47
N GLN A 131 -17.37 -18.14 -18.18
CA GLN A 131 -18.27 -18.88 -17.30
C GLN A 131 -19.45 -18.02 -16.85
N PRO A 132 -20.69 -18.45 -17.11
CA PRO A 132 -21.87 -17.78 -16.58
C PRO A 132 -21.83 -17.66 -15.05
N GLY A 133 -22.13 -16.48 -14.52
CA GLY A 133 -22.18 -16.26 -13.07
C GLY A 133 -20.81 -16.06 -12.39
N ALA A 134 -19.75 -15.87 -13.18
CA ALA A 134 -18.40 -15.57 -12.68
C ALA A 134 -17.99 -14.11 -12.90
N GLU A 135 -18.92 -13.23 -13.27
CA GLU A 135 -18.67 -11.83 -13.66
C GLU A 135 -18.05 -11.02 -12.51
N GLU A 136 -18.55 -11.22 -11.28
CA GLU A 136 -18.01 -10.57 -10.07
C GLU A 136 -16.58 -11.05 -9.78
N SER A 137 -16.32 -12.35 -9.89
CA SER A 137 -14.98 -12.91 -9.70
C SER A 137 -13.99 -12.42 -10.76
N ALA A 138 -14.45 -12.29 -12.02
CA ALA A 138 -13.63 -11.73 -13.10
C ALA A 138 -13.34 -10.23 -12.88
N ALA A 139 -14.31 -9.46 -12.39
CA ALA A 139 -14.12 -8.06 -12.03
C ALA A 139 -13.10 -7.91 -10.90
N ALA A 140 -13.22 -8.69 -9.82
CA ALA A 140 -12.27 -8.68 -8.71
C ALA A 140 -10.84 -9.01 -9.16
N CYS A 141 -10.67 -9.96 -10.09
CA CYS A 141 -9.37 -10.27 -10.68
C CYS A 141 -8.79 -9.07 -11.46
N ARG A 142 -9.61 -8.38 -12.25
CA ARG A 142 -9.16 -7.20 -13.02
C ARG A 142 -8.80 -6.02 -12.12
N ASP A 143 -9.58 -5.79 -11.07
CA ASP A 143 -9.31 -4.71 -10.13
C ASP A 143 -8.05 -5.00 -9.30
N CYS A 144 -7.83 -6.26 -8.91
CA CYS A 144 -6.56 -6.68 -8.31
C CYS A 144 -5.38 -6.50 -9.28
N ALA A 145 -5.50 -6.91 -10.54
CA ALA A 145 -4.44 -6.73 -11.52
C ALA A 145 -4.09 -5.25 -11.77
N ARG A 146 -5.07 -4.36 -11.68
CA ARG A 146 -4.88 -2.91 -11.75
C ARG A 146 -4.12 -2.40 -10.54
N ALA A 147 -4.59 -2.70 -9.33
CA ALA A 147 -3.95 -2.29 -8.09
C ALA A 147 -2.50 -2.82 -7.98
N CYS A 148 -2.24 -4.06 -8.41
CA CYS A 148 -0.88 -4.59 -8.53
C CYS A 148 -0.03 -3.77 -9.50
N GLY A 149 -0.59 -3.35 -10.64
CA GLY A 149 0.11 -2.51 -11.62
C GLY A 149 0.43 -1.12 -11.10
N ASP A 150 -0.53 -0.51 -10.39
CA ASP A 150 -0.38 0.82 -9.79
C ASP A 150 0.71 0.78 -8.71
N PHE A 151 0.69 -0.22 -7.82
CA PHE A 151 1.73 -0.41 -6.82
C PHE A 151 3.12 -0.67 -7.43
N LEU A 152 3.20 -1.51 -8.47
CA LEU A 152 4.47 -1.76 -9.19
C LEU A 152 5.10 -0.46 -9.73
N ALA A 153 4.27 0.49 -10.17
CA ALA A 153 4.75 1.78 -10.67
C ALA A 153 5.35 2.69 -9.57
N THR A 154 5.09 2.38 -8.29
CA THR A 154 5.69 3.09 -7.15
C THR A 154 7.03 2.52 -6.70
N LEU A 155 7.37 1.29 -7.10
CA LEU A 155 8.63 0.63 -6.78
C LEU A 155 9.78 1.24 -7.61
N ARG A 156 10.94 1.47 -7.00
CA ARG A 156 12.16 2.10 -7.54
C ARG A 156 13.21 1.13 -8.07
#